data_AF-A0A355H4H9-F1
#
_entry.id   AF-A0A355H4H9-F1
#
_cell.length_a   1.000
_cell.length_b   1.000
_cell.length_c   1.000
_cell.angle_alpha   90.00
_cell.angle_beta   90.00
_cell.angle_gamma   90.00
#
_symmetry.space_group_name_H-M   'P 1'
#
loop_
_entity.id
_entity.type
_entity.pdbx_description
1 polymer ?
#
loop_
_entity_poly.entity_id
_entity_poly.type
_entity_poly.pdbx_seq_one_letter_code
_entity_poly.pdbx_strand_id
1 'polypeptide(L)' 'MEITAPMPGKIASIPVNVGSQVQEEEEVIIMDAMKMEIPVYAPGAGTIK' A
#
# COMPACT_ATOMS: atom_id res chain seq x y z
N MET A 1 2.25 10.97 -7.77
CA MET A 1 1.99 10.80 -6.32
C MET A 1 2.71 9.53 -5.94
N GLU A 2 3.60 9.60 -4.98
CA GLU A 2 4.45 8.46 -4.60
C GLU A 2 4.13 8.10 -3.15
N ILE A 3 3.95 6.80 -2.89
CA ILE A 3 3.75 6.28 -1.56
C ILE A 3 5.08 5.68 -1.13
N THR A 4 5.60 6.16 0.00
CA THR A 4 6.84 5.66 0.58
C THR A 4 6.54 4.81 1.80
N ALA A 5 7.41 3.86 2.11
CA ALA A 5 7.26 3.03 3.29
C ALA A 5 7.31 3.92 4.57
N PRO A 6 6.32 3.84 5.47
CA PRO A 6 6.29 4.68 6.67
C PRO A 6 7.30 4.25 7.73
N MET A 7 7.77 2.99 7.66
CA MET A 7 8.76 2.44 8.58
C MET A 7 9.51 1.26 7.94
N PRO A 8 10.66 0.84 8.49
CA PRO A 8 11.37 -0.35 8.03
C PRO A 8 10.54 -1.62 8.22
N GLY A 9 10.49 -2.48 7.20
CA GLY A 9 9.74 -3.72 7.21
C GLY A 9 9.94 -4.51 5.93
N LYS A 10 9.15 -5.58 5.76
CA LYS A 10 9.07 -6.39 4.54
C LYS A 10 7.70 -6.22 3.91
N ILE A 11 7.59 -6.46 2.61
CA ILE A 11 6.29 -6.55 1.95
C ILE A 11 5.68 -7.91 2.29
N ALA A 12 4.49 -7.92 2.89
CA ALA A 12 3.72 -9.13 3.16
C ALA A 12 2.80 -9.45 1.98
N SER A 13 2.11 -8.44 1.42
CA SER A 13 1.22 -8.60 0.28
C SER A 13 1.05 -7.29 -0.50
N ILE A 14 0.68 -7.41 -1.78
CA ILE A 14 0.29 -6.29 -2.64
C ILE A 14 -1.08 -6.67 -3.26
N PRO A 15 -2.20 -6.18 -2.69
CA PRO A 15 -3.54 -6.54 -3.16
C PRO A 15 -3.97 -5.84 -4.47
N VAL A 16 -3.16 -4.91 -4.98
CA VAL A 16 -3.43 -4.14 -6.21
C VAL A 16 -2.46 -4.49 -7.33
N ASN A 17 -2.82 -4.15 -8.57
CA ASN A 17 -1.97 -4.32 -9.73
C ASN A 17 -1.75 -2.99 -10.44
N VAL A 18 -0.75 -2.92 -11.32
CA VAL A 18 -0.59 -1.78 -12.23
C VAL A 18 -1.86 -1.66 -13.09
N GLY A 19 -2.40 -0.45 -13.17
CA GLY A 19 -3.67 -0.17 -13.85
C GLY A 19 -4.91 -0.35 -12.97
N SER A 20 -4.80 -0.84 -11.74
CA SER A 20 -5.92 -0.87 -10.79
C SER A 20 -6.37 0.54 -10.45
N GLN A 21 -7.69 0.75 -10.41
CA GLN A 21 -8.27 1.95 -9.79
C GLN A 21 -8.33 1.75 -8.29
N VAL A 22 -7.98 2.80 -7.54
CA VAL A 22 -8.02 2.82 -6.07
C VAL A 22 -8.73 4.08 -5.59
N GLN A 23 -9.33 4.03 -4.40
CA GLN A 23 -9.94 5.17 -3.71
C GLN A 23 -9.02 5.70 -2.60
N GLU A 24 -9.34 6.89 -2.07
CA GLU A 24 -8.67 7.39 -0.87
C GLU A 24 -8.90 6.41 0.29
N GLU A 25 -7.87 6.20 1.11
CA GLU A 25 -7.86 5.25 2.22
C GLU A 25 -8.00 3.76 1.82
N GLU A 26 -7.89 3.43 0.52
CA GLU A 26 -7.88 2.03 0.07
C GLU A 26 -6.50 1.38 0.29
N GLU A 27 -6.49 0.14 0.77
CA GLU A 27 -5.27 -0.61 1.05
C GLU A 27 -4.54 -1.00 -0.25
N VAL A 28 -3.29 -0.57 -0.38
CA VAL A 28 -2.48 -0.82 -1.59
C VAL A 28 -1.29 -1.75 -1.34
N ILE A 29 -0.79 -1.81 -0.10
CA ILE A 29 0.32 -2.67 0.31
C ILE A 29 0.06 -3.11 1.75
N ILE A 30 0.37 -4.36 2.07
CA ILE A 30 0.45 -4.83 3.45
C ILE A 30 1.91 -5.14 3.75
N MET A 31 2.46 -4.49 4.77
CA MET A 31 3.83 -4.69 5.22
C MET A 31 3.87 -5.57 6.47
N ASP A 32 4.91 -6.38 6.63
CA ASP A 32 5.24 -7.07 7.89
C ASP A 32 6.42 -6.34 8.57
N ALA A 33 6.22 -5.97 9.84
CA ALA A 33 7.29 -5.47 10.68
C ALA A 33 7.18 -6.05 12.09
N MET A 34 8.23 -6.71 12.55
CA MET A 34 8.30 -7.29 13.91
C MET A 34 7.09 -8.18 14.28
N LYS A 35 6.58 -8.98 13.33
CA LYS A 35 5.41 -9.86 13.47
C LYS A 35 4.06 -9.14 13.56
N MET A 36 3.99 -7.89 13.10
CA MET A 36 2.75 -7.13 12.95
C MET A 36 2.56 -6.75 11.48
N GLU A 37 1.32 -6.89 11.00
CA GLU A 37 0.91 -6.43 9.69
C GLU A 37 0.53 -4.95 9.74
N ILE A 38 1.02 -4.19 8.77
CA ILE A 38 0.82 -2.74 8.66
C ILE A 38 0.29 -2.44 7.27
N PRO A 39 -1.00 -2.11 7.13
CA PRO A 39 -1.55 -1.66 5.86
C PRO A 39 -1.01 -0.28 5.49
N VAL A 40 -0.76 -0.10 4.21
CA VAL A 40 -0.41 1.18 3.58
C VAL A 40 -1.57 1.56 2.67
N TYR A 41 -2.06 2.78 2.86
CA TYR A 41 -3.26 3.27 2.19
C TYR A 41 -2.93 4.21 1.03
N ALA A 42 -3.82 4.25 0.05
CA ALA A 42 -3.78 5.21 -1.04
C ALA A 42 -4.09 6.63 -0.50
N PRO A 43 -3.26 7.63 -0.82
CA PRO A 43 -3.45 9.02 -0.37
C PRO A 43 -4.56 9.77 -1.13
N GLY A 44 -5.27 9.10 -2.04
CA GLY A 44 -6.31 9.68 -2.87
C GLY A 44 -6.74 8.72 -3.97
N ALA A 45 -7.90 9.01 -4.59
CA ALA A 45 -8.40 8.20 -5.69
C ALA A 45 -7.54 8.35 -6.95
N GLY A 46 -7.31 7.25 -7.67
CA GLY A 46 -6.48 7.27 -8.87
C GLY A 46 -6.26 5.90 -9.52
N THR A 47 -5.24 5.82 -10.36
CA THR A 47 -4.83 4.58 -11.04
C THR A 47 -3.36 4.29 -10.77
N ILE A 48 -3.06 3.06 -10.34
CA ILE A 48 -1.70 2.59 -10.06
C ILE A 48 -0.87 2.56 -11.35
N LYS A 49 0.36 3.09 -11.29
CA LYS A 49 1.31 3.18 -12.42
C LYS A 49 2.61 2.46 -12.10
#